data_AF-A0A106BFE3-F1
#
_entry.id   AF-A0A106BFE3-F1
#
_cell.length_a   1.000
_cell.length_b   1.000
_cell.length_c   1.000
_cell.angle_alpha   90.00
_cell.angle_beta   90.00
_cell.angle_gamma   90.00
#
_symmetry.space_group_name_H-M   'P 1'
#
loop_
_entity.id
_entity.type
_entity.pdbx_description
1 polymer ?
#
loop_
_entity_poly.entity_id
_entity_poly.type
_entity_poly.pdbx_seq_one_letter_code
_entity_poly.pdbx_strand_id
1 'polypeptide(L)'
;MRTVVVVHTGPATIQPIKQQFQQILPDVRVVNLMDDSLLNDVIAAGHLTEAVTGRIFSYMQLGQQMGAVALLNACSSVGEAASAARAAISIPIIK
;
A
#
# COMPACT_ATOMS: atom_id res chain seq x y z
N MET A 1 -6.73 -13.38 14.13
CA MET A 1 -7.29 -12.94 12.83
C MET A 1 -6.15 -12.44 11.96
N ARG A 2 -6.04 -12.86 10.70
CA ARG A 2 -4.96 -12.42 9.81
C ARG A 2 -5.30 -11.03 9.27
N THR A 3 -4.34 -10.11 9.23
CA THR A 3 -4.54 -8.73 8.77
C THR A 3 -3.71 -8.47 7.52
N VAL A 4 -4.32 -7.87 6.50
CA VAL A 4 -3.61 -7.30 5.35
C VAL A 4 -3.80 -5.79 5.38
N VAL A 5 -2.71 -5.07 5.20
CA VAL A 5 -2.73 -3.60 5.07
C VAL A 5 -2.54 -3.24 3.60
N VAL A 6 -3.41 -2.39 3.08
CA VAL A 6 -3.40 -1.93 1.70
C VAL A 6 -3.11 -0.43 1.69
N VAL A 7 -2.14 -0.01 0.88
CA VAL A 7 -1.77 1.39 0.67
C VAL A 7 -2.40 1.87 -0.64
N HIS A 8 -3.16 2.95 -0.58
CA HIS A 8 -3.88 3.55 -1.70
C HIS A 8 -3.43 4.99 -1.94
N THR A 9 -3.42 5.40 -3.20
CA THR A 9 -3.16 6.79 -3.61
C THR A 9 -4.44 7.54 -4.00
N GLY A 10 -5.61 6.97 -3.67
CA GLY A 10 -6.92 7.51 -4.00
C GLY A 10 -8.05 6.53 -3.69
N PRO A 11 -9.31 6.99 -3.69
CA PRO A 11 -10.44 6.21 -3.18
C PRO A 11 -10.88 5.09 -4.14
N ALA A 12 -10.54 5.19 -5.42
CA ALA A 12 -11.04 4.32 -6.49
C ALA A 12 -10.73 2.82 -6.25
N THR A 13 -9.62 2.50 -5.59
CA THR A 13 -9.20 1.11 -5.38
C THR A 13 -9.68 0.52 -4.05
N ILE A 14 -10.20 1.32 -3.11
CA ILE A 14 -10.58 0.85 -1.78
C ILE A 14 -11.74 -0.16 -1.84
N GLN A 15 -12.86 0.21 -2.46
CA GLN A 15 -14.04 -0.66 -2.52
C GLN A 15 -13.81 -1.93 -3.35
N PRO A 16 -13.24 -1.85 -4.57
CA PRO A 16 -12.97 -3.05 -5.37
C PRO A 16 -12.06 -4.06 -4.64
N ILE A 17 -10.97 -3.58 -4.01
CA ILE A 17 -10.06 -4.46 -3.28
C ILE A 17 -10.76 -5.09 -2.07
N LYS A 18 -11.52 -4.31 -1.28
CA LYS A 18 -12.30 -4.85 -0.16
C LYS A 18 -13.24 -5.97 -0.61
N GLN A 19 -13.97 -5.77 -1.71
CA GLN A 19 -14.90 -6.77 -2.25
C GLN A 19 -14.16 -8.05 -2.70
N GLN A 20 -13.01 -7.91 -3.37
CA GLN A 20 -12.20 -9.06 -3.78
C GLN A 20 -11.69 -9.85 -2.56
N PHE A 21 -11.23 -9.17 -1.51
CA PHE A 21 -10.83 -9.84 -0.26
C PHE A 21 -12.01 -10.56 0.40
N GLN A 22 -13.20 -9.95 0.45
CA GLN A 22 -14.38 -10.62 0.99
C GLN A 22 -14.76 -11.89 0.22
N GLN A 23 -14.55 -11.90 -1.10
CA GLN A 23 -14.85 -13.06 -1.95
C GLN A 23 -13.83 -14.18 -1.84
N ILE A 24 -12.53 -13.84 -1.77
CA ILE A 24 -11.43 -14.81 -1.90
C ILE A 24 -10.85 -15.20 -0.53
N LEU A 25 -10.85 -14.27 0.43
CA LEU A 25 -10.23 -14.40 1.75
C LEU A 25 -11.14 -13.77 2.85
N PRO A 26 -12.38 -14.27 3.05
CA PRO A 26 -13.36 -13.65 3.94
C PRO A 26 -12.90 -13.51 5.40
N ASP A 27 -11.99 -14.38 5.85
CA ASP A 27 -11.47 -14.38 7.22
C ASP A 27 -10.31 -13.39 7.46
N VAL A 28 -9.89 -12.65 6.42
CA VAL A 28 -8.81 -11.68 6.50
C VAL A 28 -9.37 -10.29 6.80
N ARG A 29 -8.82 -9.67 7.84
CA ARG A 29 -9.05 -8.25 8.12
C ARG A 29 -8.30 -7.40 7.10
N VAL A 30 -9.02 -6.60 6.32
CA VAL A 30 -8.40 -5.60 5.44
C VAL A 30 -8.38 -4.24 6.11
N VAL A 31 -7.19 -3.66 6.25
CA VAL A 31 -7.00 -2.28 6.71
C VAL A 31 -6.46 -1.45 5.56
N ASN A 32 -7.03 -0.26 5.35
CA ASN A 32 -6.71 0.59 4.21
C ASN A 32 -6.04 1.86 4.74
N LEU A 33 -4.86 2.16 4.23
CA LEU A 33 -4.16 3.42 4.42
C LEU A 33 -4.25 4.19 3.10
N MET A 34 -4.75 5.41 3.14
CA MET A 34 -4.88 6.24 1.94
C MET A 34 -4.12 7.54 2.14
N ASP A 35 -3.27 7.86 1.17
CA ASP A 35 -2.67 9.17 0.99
C ASP A 35 -2.93 9.58 -0.47
N ASP A 36 -3.96 10.39 -0.66
CA ASP A 36 -4.41 10.89 -1.96
C ASP A 36 -3.48 11.96 -2.56
N SER A 37 -2.47 12.41 -1.82
CA SER A 37 -1.45 13.32 -2.34
C SER A 37 -0.34 12.61 -3.11
N LEU A 38 -0.07 11.32 -2.85
CA LEU A 38 1.06 10.60 -3.46
C LEU A 38 1.03 10.61 -4.99
N LEU A 39 -0.11 10.25 -5.58
CA LEU A 39 -0.25 10.22 -7.05
C LEU A 39 -0.19 11.63 -7.62
N ASN A 40 -0.80 12.61 -6.95
CA ASN A 40 -0.77 14.01 -7.37
C ASN A 40 0.66 14.56 -7.39
N ASP A 41 1.47 14.21 -6.38
CA ASP A 41 2.88 14.63 -6.30
C ASP A 41 3.73 13.97 -7.39
N VAL A 42 3.50 12.69 -7.70
CA VAL A 42 4.16 12.01 -8.82
C VAL A 42 3.79 12.66 -10.16
N ILE A 43 2.50 12.99 -10.35
CA ILE A 43 2.01 13.66 -11.57
C ILE A 43 2.65 15.05 -11.69
N ALA A 44 2.65 15.83 -10.61
CA ALA A 44 3.20 17.18 -10.60
C ALA A 44 4.72 17.19 -10.87
N ALA A 45 5.46 16.21 -10.35
CA ALA A 45 6.89 16.06 -10.60
C ALA A 45 7.20 15.41 -11.96
N GLY A 46 6.23 14.73 -12.58
CA GLY A 46 6.41 13.92 -13.79
C GLY A 46 7.23 12.63 -13.58
N HIS A 47 7.61 12.32 -12.34
CA HIS A 47 8.39 11.13 -11.97
C HIS A 47 8.18 10.77 -10.49
N LEU A 48 8.55 9.55 -10.12
CA LEU A 48 8.55 9.11 -8.72
C LEU A 48 9.65 9.82 -7.94
N THR A 49 9.27 10.57 -6.90
CA THR A 49 10.21 11.36 -6.09
C THR A 49 10.67 10.60 -4.84
N GLU A 50 11.80 11.01 -4.27
CA GLU A 50 12.29 10.50 -2.97
C GLU A 50 11.28 10.78 -1.84
N ALA A 51 10.61 11.93 -1.85
CA ALA A 51 9.60 12.29 -0.86
C ALA A 51 8.37 11.36 -0.90
N VAL A 52 7.89 11.02 -2.10
CA VAL A 52 6.82 10.02 -2.28
C VAL A 52 7.31 8.64 -1.83
N THR A 53 8.55 8.29 -2.19
CA THR A 53 9.16 7.00 -1.83
C THR A 53 9.28 6.82 -0.31
N GLY A 54 9.73 7.86 0.41
CA GLY A 54 9.83 7.85 1.87
C GLY A 54 8.48 7.71 2.58
N ARG A 55 7.42 8.29 2.03
CA ARG A 55 6.06 8.10 2.57
C ARG A 55 5.54 6.70 2.33
N ILE A 56 5.71 6.14 1.12
CA ILE A 56 5.37 4.74 0.85
C ILE A 56 6.09 3.81 1.83
N PHE A 57 7.39 4.02 2.04
CA PHE A 57 8.15 3.27 3.04
C PHE A 57 7.52 3.36 4.43
N SER A 58 7.18 4.58 4.87
CA SER A 58 6.58 4.83 6.17
C SER A 58 5.22 4.14 6.32
N TYR A 59 4.38 4.14 5.27
CA TYR A 59 3.10 3.43 5.28
C TYR A 59 3.26 1.91 5.31
N MET A 60 4.25 1.37 4.61
CA MET A 60 4.54 -0.07 4.65
C MET A 60 5.06 -0.49 6.04
N GLN A 61 5.95 0.30 6.63
CA GLN A 61 6.44 0.08 7.98
C GLN A 61 5.31 0.16 9.01
N LEU A 62 4.42 1.14 8.88
CA LEU A 62 3.23 1.25 9.72
C LEU A 62 2.34 0.00 9.59
N GLY A 63 2.10 -0.46 8.36
CA GLY A 63 1.33 -1.68 8.13
C GLY A 63 1.92 -2.91 8.83
N GLN A 64 3.25 -3.06 8.81
CA GLN A 64 3.94 -4.11 9.58
C GLN A 64 3.74 -3.94 11.09
N GLN A 65 3.88 -2.72 11.61
CA GLN A 65 3.65 -2.41 13.04
C GLN A 65 2.21 -2.70 13.49
N MET A 66 1.24 -2.61 12.57
CA MET A 66 -0.16 -3.01 12.82
C MET A 66 -0.36 -4.52 12.92
N GLY A 67 0.71 -5.32 12.77
CA GLY A 67 0.64 -6.79 12.81
C GLY A 67 0.09 -7.39 11.51
N ALA A 68 0.24 -6.70 10.38
CA ALA A 68 -0.13 -7.26 9.09
C ALA A 68 0.73 -8.49 8.76
N VAL A 69 0.12 -9.48 8.11
CA VAL A 69 0.82 -10.66 7.58
C VAL A 69 1.32 -10.44 6.16
N ALA A 70 0.77 -9.44 5.46
CA ALA A 70 1.19 -9.00 4.15
C ALA A 70 0.77 -7.54 3.93
N LEU A 71 1.50 -6.85 3.05
CA LEU A 71 1.25 -5.49 2.63
C LEU A 71 0.91 -5.48 1.14
N LEU A 72 -0.06 -4.68 0.74
CA LEU A 72 -0.46 -4.51 -0.65
C LEU A 72 -0.33 -3.04 -1.06
N ASN A 73 0.41 -2.78 -2.13
CA ASN A 73 0.39 -1.51 -2.82
C ASN A 73 -0.70 -1.54 -3.90
N ALA A 74 -1.67 -0.62 -3.83
CA ALA A 74 -2.81 -0.60 -4.75
C ALA A 74 -2.61 0.35 -5.96
N CYS A 75 -1.42 0.93 -6.15
CA CYS A 75 -1.17 1.91 -7.21
C CYS A 75 0.14 1.63 -7.96
N SER A 76 0.05 1.41 -9.27
CA SER A 76 1.21 1.12 -10.11
C SER A 76 2.21 2.28 -10.20
N SER A 77 1.76 3.54 -10.18
CA SER A 77 2.62 4.73 -10.29
C SER A 77 3.62 4.87 -9.14
N VAL A 78 3.33 4.27 -7.98
CA VAL A 78 4.22 4.23 -6.80
C VAL A 78 4.74 2.82 -6.51
N GLY A 79 4.52 1.87 -7.43
CA GLY A 79 4.89 0.46 -7.24
C GLY A 79 6.40 0.25 -7.07
N GLU A 80 7.24 1.08 -7.69
CA GLU A 80 8.70 0.99 -7.52
C GLU A 80 9.17 1.48 -6.14
N ALA A 81 8.45 2.41 -5.51
CA ALA A 81 8.70 2.74 -4.11
C ALA A 81 8.36 1.56 -3.19
N ALA A 82 7.28 0.83 -3.48
CA ALA A 82 6.93 -0.38 -2.74
C ALA A 82 7.98 -1.51 -2.96
N SER A 83 8.54 -1.65 -4.17
CA SER A 83 9.67 -2.54 -4.44
C SER A 83 10.90 -2.18 -3.60
N ALA A 84 11.26 -0.89 -3.56
CA ALA A 84 12.41 -0.40 -2.79
C ALA A 84 12.25 -0.64 -1.28
N ALA A 85 11.02 -0.55 -0.76
CA ALA A 85 10.73 -0.80 0.65
C ALA A 85 10.98 -2.26 1.09
N ARG A 86 11.02 -3.24 0.16
CA ARG A 86 11.19 -4.66 0.51
C ARG A 86 12.45 -4.95 1.32
N ALA A 87 13.51 -4.17 1.15
CA ALA A 87 14.76 -4.39 1.89
C ALA A 87 14.62 -4.16 3.40
N ALA A 88 13.64 -3.37 3.85
CA ALA A 88 13.45 -3.02 5.26
C ALA A 88 12.19 -3.61 5.89
N ILE A 89 11.36 -4.29 5.10
CA ILE A 89 10.09 -4.87 5.54
C ILE A 89 10.25 -6.39 5.58
N SER A 90 9.94 -6.98 6.73
CA SER A 90 10.13 -8.42 6.98
C SER A 90 8.96 -9.29 6.53
N ILE A 91 7.85 -8.68 6.13
CA ILE A 91 6.64 -9.36 5.63
C ILE A 91 6.47 -9.15 4.13
N PRO A 92 5.73 -10.02 3.42
CA PRO A 92 5.53 -9.89 1.98
C PRO A 92 4.89 -8.55 1.59
N ILE A 93 5.49 -7.90 0.57
CA ILE A 93 4.88 -6.78 -0.16
C ILE A 93 4.41 -7.28 -1.52
N ILE A 94 3.14 -7.06 -1.82
CA ILE A 94 2.51 -7.28 -3.13
C ILE A 94 2.29 -5.92 -3.80
N LYS A 95 2.59 -5.81 -5.10
CA LYS A 95 2.44 -4.60 -5.89
C LYS A 95 1.58 -4.82 -7.11
#